data_AF-A0A8K0JSS5-F1
#
_entry.id   AF-A0A8K0JSS5-F1
#
_cell.length_a   1.000
_cell.length_b   1.000
_cell.length_c   1.000
_cell.angle_alpha   90.00
_cell.angle_beta   90.00
_cell.angle_gamma   90.00
#
_symmetry.space_group_name_H-M   'P 1'
#
loop_
_entity.id
_entity.type
_entity.pdbx_description
1 polymer ?
#
loop_
_entity_poly.entity_id
_entity_poly.type
_entity_poly.pdbx_seq_one_letter_code
_entity_poly.pdbx_strand_id
1 'polypeptide(L)'
;MHVGSMNGLSLPFFTKSGRRNSHVETITCDSKEESTVLVIYSGGTIGMLTNEAGALAPAANSLCHLLRRSPFLHDVEYARKRFGDAAAAAGNTPFVLPATKEKRRVLYSLIEYDPLLDSSCMTADEWTCIA
;
A
#
# COMPACT_ATOMS: atom_id res chain seq x y z
N MET A 1 25.03 30.70 37.50
CA MET A 1 24.87 29.68 36.45
C MET A 1 23.70 28.81 36.87
N HIS A 2 22.56 28.96 36.20
CA HIS A 2 21.27 28.44 36.67
C HIS A 2 21.11 26.94 36.38
N VAL A 3 20.65 26.22 37.40
CA VAL A 3 20.28 24.81 37.43
C VAL A 3 18.99 24.59 36.64
N GLY A 4 18.99 23.59 35.76
CA GLY A 4 17.84 23.21 34.92
C GLY A 4 16.79 22.42 35.70
N SER A 5 15.53 22.86 35.59
CA SER A 5 14.35 22.17 36.12
C SER A 5 13.82 21.16 35.10
N MET A 6 13.74 19.89 35.51
CA MET A 6 12.91 18.87 34.89
C MET A 6 11.45 19.06 35.34
N ASN A 7 10.49 18.78 34.45
CA ASN A 7 9.07 18.41 34.62
C ASN A 7 8.43 18.67 33.24
N GLY A 8 7.94 17.70 32.47
CA GLY A 8 7.19 16.52 32.84
C GLY A 8 5.80 16.64 32.22
N LEU A 9 5.66 16.31 30.93
CA LEU A 9 4.39 15.95 30.30
C LEU A 9 4.65 14.76 29.37
N SER A 10 4.72 13.58 29.98
CA SER A 10 4.43 12.32 29.30
C SER A 10 2.92 12.21 29.12
N LEU A 11 2.46 12.13 27.88
CA LEU A 11 1.22 11.43 27.57
C LEU A 11 1.58 10.21 26.71
N PRO A 12 1.39 9.00 27.22
CA PRO A 12 1.59 7.77 26.47
C PRO A 12 0.28 7.40 25.77
N PHE A 13 0.27 7.24 24.46
CA PHE A 13 -0.45 6.16 23.78
C PHE A 13 -0.27 6.27 22.26
N PHE A 14 0.78 5.64 21.74
CA PHE A 14 0.76 5.12 20.37
C PHE A 14 1.05 3.63 20.45
N THR A 15 0.09 2.88 21.00
CA THR A 15 0.11 1.42 21.00
C THR A 15 -1.02 0.90 20.14
N LYS A 16 -0.81 0.95 18.84
CA LYS A 16 -1.00 -0.20 17.96
C LYS A 16 -0.06 0.03 16.81
N SER A 17 1.02 -0.74 16.80
CA SER A 17 2.04 -0.88 15.76
C SER A 17 1.63 -0.37 14.38
N GLY A 18 1.70 0.95 14.18
CA GLY A 18 1.78 1.55 12.86
C GLY A 18 3.19 1.29 12.37
N ARG A 19 3.46 0.07 11.89
CA ARG A 19 4.60 -0.15 11.01
C ARG A 19 4.39 0.81 9.85
N ARG A 20 5.14 1.92 9.84
CA ARG A 20 5.39 2.66 8.60
C ARG A 20 5.97 1.62 7.66
N ASN A 21 5.17 1.09 6.73
CA ASN A 21 5.70 0.25 5.68
C ASN A 21 6.75 1.09 4.95
N SER A 22 7.98 0.60 4.90
CA SER A 22 9.14 1.24 4.30
C SER A 22 9.04 1.41 2.77
N HIS A 23 7.87 1.14 2.19
CA HIS A 23 7.63 1.03 0.75
C HIS A 23 6.78 2.15 0.16
N VAL A 24 6.39 3.14 0.95
CA VAL A 24 5.77 4.34 0.38
C VAL A 24 6.88 5.22 -0.18
N GLU A 25 7.45 4.81 -1.31
CA GLU A 25 8.35 5.65 -2.09
C GLU A 25 7.52 6.79 -2.70
N THR A 26 7.98 8.03 -2.50
CA THR A 26 7.36 9.22 -3.08
C THR A 26 7.47 9.16 -4.60
N ILE A 27 6.36 8.85 -5.28
CA ILE A 27 6.34 8.84 -6.75
C ILE A 27 6.36 10.30 -7.24
N THR A 28 7.49 10.73 -7.81
CA THR A 28 7.58 12.02 -8.50
C THR A 28 7.11 11.85 -9.94
N CYS A 29 5.94 12.41 -10.27
CA CYS A 29 5.45 12.51 -11.64
C CYS A 29 6.07 13.75 -12.30
N ASP A 30 7.09 13.55 -13.12
CA ASP A 30 7.86 14.65 -13.72
C ASP A 30 7.27 15.16 -15.05
N SER A 31 6.18 14.54 -15.53
CA SER A 31 5.60 14.83 -16.84
C SER A 31 4.07 14.77 -16.82
N LYS A 32 3.43 15.58 -17.67
CA LYS A 32 1.95 15.61 -17.88
C LYS A 32 1.36 14.26 -18.32
N GLU A 33 2.20 13.28 -18.55
CA GLU A 33 1.88 11.95 -19.07
C GLU A 33 1.73 10.90 -17.96
N GLU A 34 2.06 11.20 -16.69
CA GLU A 34 1.89 10.27 -15.57
C GLU A 34 0.86 10.79 -14.55
N SER A 35 0.06 9.89 -13.99
CA SER A 35 -0.80 10.08 -12.81
C SER A 35 -0.38 9.11 -11.73
N THR A 36 -0.50 9.51 -10.47
CA THR A 36 -0.23 8.64 -9.32
C THR A 36 -1.49 8.46 -8.49
N VAL A 37 -1.71 7.24 -7.99
CA VAL A 37 -2.85 6.89 -7.13
C VAL A 37 -2.33 6.09 -5.94
N LEU A 38 -2.87 6.37 -4.75
CA LEU A 38 -2.67 5.52 -3.59
C LEU A 38 -3.86 4.58 -3.46
N VAL A 39 -3.61 3.28 -3.45
CA VAL A 39 -4.60 2.24 -3.21
C VAL A 39 -4.44 1.75 -1.77
N ILE A 40 -5.47 1.96 -0.96
CA ILE A 40 -5.54 1.46 0.41
C ILE A 40 -6.35 0.17 0.38
N TYR A 41 -5.71 -0.95 0.65
CA TYR A 41 -6.35 -2.26 0.73
C TYR A 41 -6.67 -2.57 2.19
N SER A 42 -7.92 -2.32 2.59
CA SER A 42 -8.40 -2.56 3.95
C SER A 42 -8.83 -4.00 4.23
N GLY A 43 -9.04 -4.81 3.18
CA GLY A 43 -9.46 -6.20 3.27
C GLY A 43 -10.72 -6.51 2.46
N GLY A 44 -11.62 -7.31 3.02
CA GLY A 44 -12.78 -7.88 2.34
C GLY A 44 -12.43 -9.05 1.42
N THR A 45 -13.45 -9.59 0.74
CA THR A 45 -13.35 -10.82 -0.03
C THR A 45 -12.35 -10.77 -1.20
N ILE A 46 -12.05 -9.59 -1.73
CA ILE A 46 -11.23 -9.40 -2.94
C ILE A 46 -9.82 -9.99 -2.84
N GLY A 47 -9.24 -10.06 -1.64
CA GLY A 47 -7.94 -10.68 -1.39
C GLY A 47 -7.98 -11.79 -0.33
N MET A 48 -9.14 -12.39 -0.09
CA MET A 48 -9.25 -13.59 0.74
C MET A 48 -8.83 -14.84 -0.03
N LEU A 49 -8.25 -15.80 0.68
CA LEU A 49 -7.93 -17.13 0.16
C LEU A 49 -8.67 -18.19 0.97
N THR A 50 -8.93 -19.33 0.34
CA THR A 50 -9.50 -20.50 1.02
C THR A 50 -8.45 -21.10 1.97
N ASN A 51 -8.81 -21.24 3.23
CA ASN A 51 -7.98 -21.90 4.23
C ASN A 51 -8.15 -23.44 4.21
N GLU A 52 -7.43 -24.14 5.07
CA GLU A 52 -7.47 -25.61 5.17
C GLU A 52 -8.86 -26.17 5.51
N ALA A 53 -9.70 -25.38 6.18
CA ALA A 53 -11.08 -25.74 6.51
C ALA A 53 -12.08 -25.44 5.37
N GLY A 54 -11.61 -24.95 4.21
CA GLY A 54 -12.48 -24.61 3.08
C GLY A 54 -13.18 -23.26 3.20
N ALA A 55 -12.88 -22.46 4.23
CA ALA A 55 -13.47 -21.14 4.44
C ALA A 55 -12.59 -20.02 3.86
N LEU A 56 -13.20 -18.92 3.42
CA LEU A 56 -12.46 -17.73 2.98
C LEU A 56 -11.91 -16.98 4.20
N ALA A 57 -10.61 -16.67 4.17
CA ALA A 57 -9.93 -15.95 5.23
C ALA A 57 -9.01 -14.85 4.65
N PRO A 58 -8.78 -13.74 5.38
CA PRO A 58 -7.83 -12.72 4.95
C PRO A 58 -6.43 -13.30 4.76
N ALA A 59 -5.78 -12.95 3.65
CA ALA A 59 -4.45 -13.44 3.33
C ALA A 59 -3.50 -12.27 3.02
N ALA A 60 -2.63 -11.97 3.98
CA ALA A 60 -1.71 -10.84 3.87
C ALA A 60 -0.80 -10.97 2.64
N ASN A 61 -0.50 -9.86 1.98
CA ASN A 61 0.32 -9.71 0.77
C ASN A 61 -0.17 -10.48 -0.47
N SER A 62 -1.21 -11.29 -0.36
CA SER A 62 -1.65 -12.17 -1.46
C SER A 62 -2.18 -11.37 -2.64
N LEU A 63 -2.96 -10.30 -2.37
CA LEU A 63 -3.44 -9.38 -3.40
C LEU A 63 -2.27 -8.66 -4.08
N CYS A 64 -1.29 -8.16 -3.31
CA CYS A 64 -0.10 -7.50 -3.85
C CYS A 64 0.65 -8.39 -4.86
N HIS A 65 0.88 -9.65 -4.51
CA HIS A 65 1.51 -10.62 -5.40
C HIS A 65 0.69 -10.92 -6.65
N LEU A 66 -0.64 -10.99 -6.53
CA LEU A 66 -1.54 -11.20 -7.67
C LEU A 66 -1.54 -10.01 -8.63
N LEU A 67 -1.58 -8.78 -8.10
CA LEU A 67 -1.51 -7.56 -8.89
C LEU A 67 -0.20 -7.47 -9.68
N ARG A 68 0.95 -7.79 -9.06
CA ARG A 68 2.27 -7.78 -9.73
C ARG A 68 2.35 -8.73 -10.92
N ARG A 69 1.66 -9.87 -10.84
CA ARG A 69 1.68 -10.93 -11.86
C ARG A 69 0.63 -10.73 -12.95
N SER A 70 -0.33 -9.84 -12.75
CA SER A 70 -1.43 -9.63 -13.68
C SER A 70 -1.02 -8.62 -14.77
N PRO A 71 -0.96 -9.02 -16.05
CA PRO A 71 -0.57 -8.10 -17.14
C PRO A 71 -1.61 -6.99 -17.36
N PHE A 72 -2.83 -7.15 -16.87
CA PHE A 72 -3.87 -6.12 -16.93
C PHE A 72 -3.72 -5.05 -15.84
N LEU A 73 -2.97 -5.35 -14.77
CA LEU A 73 -2.84 -4.50 -13.58
C LEU A 73 -1.39 -4.08 -13.31
N HIS A 74 -0.41 -4.68 -14.01
CA HIS A 74 1.00 -4.34 -13.91
C HIS A 74 1.72 -4.51 -15.26
N ASP A 75 2.10 -3.39 -15.87
CA ASP A 75 2.95 -3.29 -17.05
C ASP A 75 4.43 -3.39 -16.64
N VAL A 76 4.94 -4.62 -16.64
CA VAL A 76 6.31 -4.94 -16.19
C VAL A 76 7.37 -4.28 -17.07
N GLU A 77 7.13 -4.19 -18.38
CA GLU A 77 8.09 -3.60 -19.32
C GLU A 77 8.22 -2.10 -19.10
N TYR A 78 7.09 -1.40 -18.92
CA TYR A 78 7.11 0.01 -18.57
C TYR A 78 7.79 0.25 -17.22
N ALA A 79 7.45 -0.55 -16.20
CA ALA A 79 8.04 -0.43 -14.87
C ALA A 79 9.56 -0.60 -14.90
N ARG A 80 10.07 -1.62 -15.61
CA ARG A 80 11.51 -1.84 -15.80
C ARG A 80 12.19 -0.68 -16.51
N LYS A 81 11.60 -0.18 -17.60
CA LYS A 81 12.15 0.96 -18.35
C LYS A 81 12.20 2.24 -17.51
N ARG A 82 11.18 2.48 -16.68
CA ARG A 82 11.01 3.72 -15.91
C ARG A 82 11.81 3.76 -14.61
N PHE A 83 11.94 2.62 -13.92
CA PHE A 83 12.55 2.53 -12.59
C PHE A 83 13.86 1.72 -12.57
N GLY A 84 14.20 1.06 -13.67
CA GLY A 84 15.35 0.17 -13.78
C GLY A 84 15.06 -1.25 -13.31
N ASP A 85 15.84 -2.21 -13.84
CA ASP A 85 15.66 -3.64 -13.57
C ASP A 85 15.90 -3.99 -12.09
N ALA A 86 16.87 -3.34 -11.44
CA ALA A 86 17.18 -3.60 -10.04
C ALA A 86 16.02 -3.22 -9.10
N ALA A 87 15.41 -2.05 -9.31
CA ALA A 87 14.27 -1.61 -8.52
C ALA A 87 13.03 -2.48 -8.79
N ALA A 88 12.79 -2.82 -10.06
CA ALA A 88 11.68 -3.69 -10.45
C ALA A 88 11.81 -5.10 -9.86
N ALA A 89 13.03 -5.66 -9.85
CA ALA A 89 13.32 -6.97 -9.26
C ALA A 89 13.18 -6.99 -7.73
N ALA A 90 13.54 -5.89 -7.06
CA ALA A 90 13.35 -5.75 -5.62
C ALA A 90 11.88 -5.66 -5.20
N GLY A 91 10.95 -5.41 -6.13
CA GLY A 91 9.55 -5.19 -5.81
C GLY A 91 9.28 -3.85 -5.11
N ASN A 92 10.24 -2.92 -5.17
CA ASN A 92 10.15 -1.59 -4.57
C ASN A 92 9.51 -0.54 -5.48
N THR A 93 9.15 -0.92 -6.70
CA THR A 93 8.55 0.03 -7.65
C THR A 93 7.05 0.17 -7.45
N PRO A 94 6.46 1.33 -7.79
CA PRO A 94 5.01 1.44 -7.97
C PRO A 94 4.49 0.43 -8.98
N PHE A 95 3.22 0.06 -8.84
CA PHE A 95 2.52 -0.64 -9.90
C PHE A 95 2.22 0.31 -11.05
N VAL A 96 2.14 -0.22 -12.26
CA VAL A 96 1.91 0.55 -13.48
C VAL A 96 0.75 -0.08 -14.23
N LEU A 97 -0.35 0.63 -14.46
CA LEU A 97 -1.41 0.12 -15.31
C LEU A 97 -0.97 0.14 -16.79
N PRO A 98 -1.39 -0.83 -17.62
CA PRO A 98 -1.22 -0.76 -19.07
C PRO A 98 -1.78 0.53 -19.68
N ALA A 99 -1.29 0.89 -20.87
CA ALA A 99 -1.72 2.11 -21.54
C ALA A 99 -3.20 1.99 -21.93
N THR A 100 -3.99 3.01 -21.63
CA THR A 100 -5.36 3.14 -22.14
C THR A 100 -5.38 4.02 -23.39
N LYS A 101 -6.58 4.33 -23.90
CA LYS A 101 -6.73 5.25 -25.04
C LYS A 101 -6.27 6.66 -24.68
N GLU A 102 -6.39 7.03 -23.41
CA GLU A 102 -5.77 8.22 -22.85
C GLU A 102 -4.25 8.00 -22.76
N LYS A 103 -3.46 8.93 -23.32
CA LYS A 103 -2.00 8.87 -23.30
C LYS A 103 -1.37 9.07 -21.90
N ARG A 104 -2.18 9.06 -20.84
CA ARG A 104 -1.74 9.27 -19.47
C ARG A 104 -1.60 7.94 -18.75
N ARG A 105 -0.38 7.63 -18.30
CA ARG A 105 -0.04 6.42 -17.56
C ARG A 105 -0.43 6.55 -16.10
N VAL A 106 -1.12 5.56 -15.55
CA VAL A 106 -1.47 5.52 -14.13
C VAL A 106 -0.49 4.61 -13.38
N LEU A 107 0.22 5.20 -12.44
CA LEU A 107 1.06 4.54 -11.46
C LEU A 107 0.28 4.45 -10.15
N TYR A 108 0.36 3.32 -9.44
CA TYR A 108 -0.27 3.21 -8.15
C TYR A 108 0.62 2.54 -7.11
N SER A 109 0.56 3.06 -5.89
CA SER A 109 1.16 2.43 -4.70
C SER A 109 0.05 1.70 -3.95
N LEU A 110 0.36 0.53 -3.40
CA LEU A 110 -0.56 -0.26 -2.60
C LEU A 110 -0.11 -0.24 -1.14
N ILE A 111 -0.97 0.22 -0.24
CA ILE A 111 -0.80 0.07 1.21
C ILE A 111 -1.81 -0.97 1.67
N GLU A 112 -1.31 -2.03 2.29
CA GLU A 112 -2.12 -3.05 2.94
C GLU A 112 -2.37 -2.65 4.39
N TYR A 113 -3.64 -2.62 4.80
CA TYR A 113 -4.03 -2.32 6.17
C TYR A 113 -3.72 -3.53 7.07
N ASP A 114 -3.25 -3.27 8.29
CA ASP A 114 -2.87 -4.31 9.25
C ASP A 114 -3.64 -4.11 10.57
N PRO A 115 -4.54 -5.03 10.96
CA PRO A 115 -4.90 -6.27 10.25
C PRO A 115 -5.86 -6.03 9.08
N LEU A 116 -5.86 -6.91 8.08
CA LEU A 116 -6.91 -6.93 7.05
C LEU A 116 -8.27 -7.23 7.68
N LEU A 117 -9.28 -6.45 7.30
CA LEU A 117 -10.62 -6.50 7.90
C LEU A 117 -11.65 -7.00 6.90
N ASP A 118 -12.61 -7.77 7.39
CA ASP A 118 -13.89 -7.90 6.67
C ASP A 118 -14.70 -6.61 6.87
N SER A 119 -15.46 -6.18 5.87
CA SER A 119 -16.20 -4.91 5.95
C SER A 119 -17.25 -4.91 7.06
N SER A 120 -17.79 -6.09 7.40
CA SER A 120 -18.70 -6.28 8.54
C SER A 120 -18.03 -6.05 9.90
N CYS A 121 -16.70 -6.09 9.96
CA CYS A 121 -15.89 -5.87 11.15
C CYS A 121 -15.32 -4.44 11.27
N MET A 122 -15.56 -3.55 10.30
CA MET A 122 -15.05 -2.17 10.36
C MET A 122 -15.85 -1.32 11.34
N THR A 123 -15.17 -0.54 12.20
CA THR A 123 -15.78 0.42 13.11
C THR A 123 -15.39 1.86 12.75
N ALA A 124 -15.97 2.85 13.44
CA ALA A 124 -15.67 4.26 13.21
C ALA A 124 -14.18 4.61 13.38
N ASP A 125 -13.46 3.90 14.25
CA ASP A 125 -12.03 4.10 14.47
C ASP A 125 -11.22 3.70 13.23
N GLU A 126 -11.53 2.56 12.61
CA GLU A 126 -10.86 2.12 11.38
C GLU A 126 -11.17 3.05 10.20
N TRP A 127 -12.39 3.59 10.10
CA TRP A 127 -12.72 4.60 9.10
C TRP A 127 -11.94 5.90 9.31
N THR A 128 -11.70 6.28 10.57
CA THR A 128 -10.89 7.46 10.92
C THR A 128 -9.42 7.25 10.55
N CYS A 129 -8.89 6.03 10.65
CA CYS A 129 -7.54 5.70 10.21
C CYS A 129 -7.35 5.76 8.68
N ILE A 130 -8.42 5.57 7.90
CA ILE A 130 -8.38 5.59 6.43
C ILE A 130 -8.52 7.03 5.86
N ALA A 131 -9.24 7.91 6.56
CA ALA A 131 -9.53 9.28 6.14
C ALA A 131 -8.31 10.22 6.27
#